data_AF-A0A1B9YMW6-F1
#
_entry.id   AF-A0A1B9YMW6-F1
#
_cell.length_a   1.000
_cell.length_b   1.000
_cell.length_c   1.000
_cell.angle_alpha   90.00
_cell.angle_beta   90.00
_cell.angle_gamma   90.00
#
_symmetry.space_group_name_H-M   'P 1'
#
loop_
_entity.id
_entity.type
_entity.pdbx_description
1 polymer ?
#
loop_
_entity_poly.entity_id
_entity_poly.type
_entity_poly.pdbx_seq_one_letter_code
_entity_poly.pdbx_strand_id
1 'polypeptide(L)' 'MAVIEDFPLAGRARDEIRSGLRSLAAASQTVFYRLKSDRPEIVRVLDGRRDIEEIFSDGENG' A
#
# COMPACT_ATOMS: atom_id res chain seq x y z
N MET A 1 -13.89 4.50 9.97
CA MET A 1 -14.28 4.22 8.57
C MET A 1 -13.17 3.36 7.97
N ALA A 2 -13.40 2.06 7.80
CA ALA A 2 -12.42 1.14 7.22
C ALA A 2 -12.64 1.05 5.70
N VAL A 3 -12.31 2.13 4.98
CA VAL A 3 -12.57 2.30 3.54
C VAL A 3 -12.02 1.15 2.69
N ILE A 4 -10.97 0.48 3.15
CA ILE A 4 -10.33 -0.65 2.46
C ILE A 4 -11.08 -1.98 2.60
N GLU A 5 -11.87 -2.18 3.65
CA GLU A 5 -12.68 -3.40 3.80
C GLU A 5 -13.94 -3.32 2.93
N ASP A 6 -14.63 -2.17 2.93
CA ASP A 6 -15.82 -1.95 2.13
C ASP A 6 -15.49 -1.70 0.64
N PHE A 7 -14.37 -1.02 0.37
CA PHE A 7 -13.93 -0.65 -0.99
C PHE A 7 -12.44 -0.97 -1.22
N PRO A 8 -12.07 -2.27 -1.28
CA PRO A 8 -10.69 -2.72 -1.42
C PRO A 8 -9.97 -2.19 -2.67
N LEU A 9 -10.71 -1.77 -3.70
CA LEU A 9 -10.17 -1.24 -4.95
C LEU A 9 -10.03 0.30 -4.95
N ALA A 10 -10.44 1.00 -3.87
CA ALA A 10 -10.39 2.46 -3.79
C ALA A 10 -8.97 3.04 -3.71
N GLY A 11 -7.98 2.26 -3.25
CA GLY A 11 -6.58 2.66 -3.24
C GLY A 11 -5.96 2.69 -4.64
N ARG A 12 -5.05 3.63 -4.87
CA ARG A 12 -4.29 3.77 -6.13
C ARG A 12 -3.44 2.51 -6.35
N ALA A 13 -3.52 1.93 -7.55
CA ALA A 13 -2.65 0.84 -7.95
C ALA A 13 -1.19 1.32 -8.04
N ARG A 14 -0.27 0.52 -7.49
CA ARG A 14 1.16 0.78 -7.40
C ARG A 14 1.97 -0.36 -8.02
N ASP A 15 1.50 -0.86 -9.15
CA ASP A 15 2.20 -1.89 -9.93
C ASP A 15 3.60 -1.45 -10.36
N GLU A 16 3.85 -0.13 -10.41
CA GLU A 16 5.18 0.50 -10.59
C GLU A 16 6.19 0.11 -9.48
N ILE A 17 5.72 -0.20 -8.27
CA ILE A 17 6.55 -0.63 -7.13
C ILE A 17 6.54 -2.17 -7.01
N ARG A 18 5.35 -2.77 -7.04
CA ARG A 18 5.15 -4.22 -6.96
C ARG A 18 3.78 -4.58 -7.51
N SER A 19 3.71 -5.62 -8.33
CA SER A 19 2.44 -6.09 -8.89
C SER A 19 1.39 -6.38 -7.81
N GLY A 20 0.18 -5.86 -8.00
CA GLY A 20 -0.96 -6.03 -7.10
C GLY A 20 -0.89 -5.17 -5.83
N LEU A 21 0.14 -4.33 -5.67
CA LEU A 21 0.24 -3.38 -4.56
C LEU A 21 -0.71 -2.20 -4.78
N ARG A 22 -1.33 -1.74 -3.68
CA ARG A 22 -2.20 -0.56 -3.65
C ARG A 22 -1.79 0.37 -2.52
N SER A 23 -2.04 1.66 -2.70
CA SER A 23 -1.78 2.69 -1.69
C SER A 23 -3.02 3.53 -1.42
N LEU A 24 -3.32 3.77 -0.14
CA LEU A 24 -4.36 4.68 0.32
C LEU A 24 -3.75 5.76 1.21
N ALA A 25 -3.97 7.03 0.87
CA ALA A 25 -3.57 8.15 1.73
C ALA A 25 -4.55 8.26 2.91
N ALA A 26 -4.02 8.26 4.12
CA ALA A 26 -4.74 8.38 5.38
C ALA A 26 -4.12 9.51 6.20
N ALA A 27 -4.65 10.72 6.05
CA ALA A 27 -4.10 11.94 6.63
C ALA A 27 -2.60 12.10 6.29
N SER A 28 -1.72 12.07 7.29
CA SER A 28 -0.26 12.20 7.12
C SER A 28 0.43 10.89 6.76
N GLN A 29 -0.31 9.78 6.66
CA GLN A 29 0.24 8.45 6.41
C GLN A 29 -0.23 7.90 5.07
N THR A 30 0.55 6.98 4.50
CA THR A 30 0.16 6.19 3.33
C THR A 30 0.15 4.72 3.71
N VAL A 31 -1.01 4.09 3.57
CA VAL A 31 -1.20 2.65 3.82
C VAL A 31 -0.99 1.90 2.51
N PHE A 32 0.00 1.02 2.48
CA PHE A 32 0.23 0.08 1.40
C PHE A 32 -0.38 -1.26 1.73
N TYR A 33 -1.16 -1.81 0.81
CA TYR A 33 -1.88 -3.06 0.99
C TYR A 33 -1.97 -3.83 -0.33
N ARG A 34 -2.33 -5.11 -0.26
CA ARG A 34 -2.66 -5.94 -1.43
C ARG A 34 -3.97 -6.68 -1.20
N LEU A 35 -4.56 -7.21 -2.26
CA LEU A 35 -5.73 -8.08 -2.15
C LEU A 35 -5.30 -9.54 -2.18
N LYS A 36 -5.67 -10.28 -1.13
CA LYS A 36 -5.45 -11.73 -1.04
C LYS A 36 -6.76 -12.39 -0.64
N SER A 37 -7.25 -13.31 -1.48
CA SER A 37 -8.57 -13.94 -1.31
C SER A 37 -9.68 -12.91 -1.04
N ASP A 38 -9.71 -11.85 -1.85
CA ASP A 38 -10.66 -10.73 -1.77
C ASP A 38 -10.58 -9.87 -0.50
N ARG A 39 -9.56 -10.08 0.35
CA ARG A 39 -9.35 -9.28 1.56
C ARG A 39 -8.15 -8.36 1.44
N PRO A 40 -8.23 -7.11 1.93
CA PRO A 40 -7.09 -6.24 2.04
C PRO A 40 -6.11 -6.76 3.11
N GLU A 41 -4.86 -6.99 2.71
CA GLU A 41 -3.74 -7.31 3.60
C GLU A 41 -2.79 -6.11 3.63
N ILE A 42 -2.62 -5.48 4.80
CA ILE A 42 -1.71 -4.35 4.96
C ILE A 42 -0.27 -4.86 4.87
N VAL A 43 0.47 -4.30 3.92
CA VAL A 43 1.90 -4.61 3.69
C VAL A 43 2.77 -3.66 4.52
N ARG A 44 2.45 -2.36 4.54
CA ARG A 44 3.24 -1.35 5.25
C ARG A 44 2.43 -0.07 5.46
N VAL A 45 2.72 0.66 6.54
CA VAL A 45 2.21 2.02 6.74
C VAL A 45 3.40 2.98 6.78
N LEU A 46 3.42 3.91 5.83
CA LEU A 46 4.44 4.94 5.71
C LEU A 46 3.92 6.29 6.20
N ASP A 47 4.82 7.12 6.71
CA ASP A 47 4.49 8.53 6.95
C ASP A 47 4.78 9.27 5.64
N GLY A 48 3.95 10.24 5.25
CA GLY A 48 4.04 10.95 3.98
C GLY A 48 5.34 11.75 3.80
N ARG A 49 6.14 11.88 4.86
CA ARG A 49 7.46 12.52 4.85
C ARG A 49 8.60 11.55 4.52
N ARG A 50 8.32 10.26 4.32
CA ARG A 50 9.32 9.24 3.98
C ARG A 50 9.34 8.97 2.48
N ASP A 51 10.54 8.89 1.90
CA ASP A 51 10.75 8.50 0.50
C ASP A 51 10.27 7.06 0.25
N ILE A 52 9.19 6.96 -0.52
CA ILE A 52 8.51 5.68 -0.81
C ILE A 52 9.40 4.80 -1.67
N GLU A 53 10.04 5.37 -2.71
CA GLU A 53 10.88 4.61 -3.64
C GLU A 53 12.08 3.98 -2.92
N GLU A 54 12.76 4.73 -2.05
CA GLU A 54 13.89 4.23 -1.26
C GLU A 54 13.48 3.03 -0.37
N ILE A 55 12.35 3.14 0.33
CA ILE A 55 11.87 2.12 1.27
C ILE A 55 11.46 0.81 0.58
N PHE A 56 10.98 0.87 -0.65
CA PHE A 56 10.58 -0.31 -1.42
C PHE A 56 11.72 -0.86 -2.30
N SER A 57 12.76 -0.06 -2.60
CA SER A 57 13.95 -0.50 -3.35
C SER A 57 14.90 -1.36 -2.52
N ASP A 58 14.91 -1.18 -1.19
CA ASP A 58 15.77 -1.93 -0.26
C ASP A 58 15.31 -3.38 0.00
N GLY A 59 14.23 -3.84 -0.68
CA GLY A 59 13.56 -5.12 -0.44
C GLY A 59 13.84 -6.26 -1.43
N GLU A 60 14.69 -6.08 -2.44
CA GLU A 60 15.05 -7.14 -3.42
C GLU A 60 16.14 -8.10 -2.92
N ASN A 61 16.03 -8.58 -1.68
CA ASN A 61 16.77 -9.76 -1.25
C ASN A 61 15.92 -10.59 -0.27
N GLY A 62 15.38 -11.72 -0.76
CA GLY A 62 14.54 -12.64 0.00
C GLY A 62 13.67 -13.52 -0.88
#